data_AF-A0A3A9JK32-F1
#
_entry.id   AF-A0A3A9JK32-F1
#
_cell.length_a   1.000
_cell.length_b   1.000
_cell.length_c   1.000
_cell.angle_alpha   90.00
_cell.angle_beta   90.00
_cell.angle_gamma   90.00
#
_symmetry.space_group_name_H-M   'P 1'
#
loop_
_entity.id
_entity.type
_entity.pdbx_description
1 polymer ?
#
loop_
_entity_poly.entity_id
_entity_poly.type
_entity_poly.pdbx_seq_one_letter_code
_entity_poly.pdbx_strand_id
1 'polypeptide(L)'
;ALRLAGTAYLLWLAWRIARSGAPRHGGAAAPGGLLLGLLFTCQNPKAWAVTLGAAASFSGLAGSPAGLALLLGCTFAGFALLALSAWCAAGGVMGRRLRTERHWAVANGLLGALLAASVVPIWWS
;
A
#
# COMPACT_ATOMS: atom_id res chain seq x y z
N ALA A 1 -6.14 -10.06 -23.60
CA ALA A 1 -5.35 -11.07 -22.85
C ALA A 1 -4.93 -10.59 -21.45
N LEU A 2 -4.19 -9.48 -21.33
CA LEU A 2 -3.66 -9.00 -20.03
C LEU A 2 -4.73 -8.68 -18.97
N ARG A 3 -5.85 -8.02 -19.35
CA ARG A 3 -6.99 -7.76 -18.45
C ARG A 3 -7.58 -9.06 -17.88
N LEU A 4 -7.84 -10.06 -18.74
CA LEU A 4 -8.34 -11.38 -18.35
C LEU A 4 -7.39 -12.11 -17.40
N ALA A 5 -6.09 -12.15 -17.72
CA ALA A 5 -5.09 -12.77 -16.87
C ALA A 5 -4.96 -12.08 -15.51
N GLY A 6 -4.98 -10.75 -15.49
CA GLY A 6 -4.97 -9.96 -14.25
C GLY A 6 -6.23 -10.19 -13.40
N THR A 7 -7.41 -10.21 -14.01
CA THR A 7 -8.67 -10.55 -13.33
C THR A 7 -8.63 -11.95 -12.73
N ALA A 8 -8.23 -12.96 -13.49
CA ALA A 8 -8.12 -14.33 -13.00
C ALA A 8 -7.14 -14.43 -11.82
N TYR A 9 -5.99 -13.75 -11.90
CA TYR A 9 -5.02 -13.68 -10.82
C TYR A 9 -5.58 -13.01 -9.56
N LEU A 10 -6.27 -11.87 -9.69
CA LEU A 10 -6.88 -11.15 -8.57
C LEU A 10 -7.99 -11.95 -7.90
N LEU A 11 -8.83 -12.64 -8.67
CA LEU A 11 -9.88 -13.52 -8.14
C LEU A 11 -9.26 -14.73 -7.42
N TRP A 12 -8.22 -15.33 -7.99
CA TRP A 12 -7.47 -16.39 -7.33
C TRP A 12 -6.84 -15.91 -6.01
N LEU A 13 -6.26 -14.70 -6.02
CA LEU A 13 -5.67 -14.10 -4.83
C LEU A 13 -6.74 -13.79 -3.77
N ALA A 14 -7.90 -13.27 -4.18
CA ALA A 14 -9.05 -13.03 -3.30
C ALA A 14 -9.52 -14.30 -2.62
N TRP A 15 -9.64 -15.40 -3.37
CA TRP A 15 -9.97 -16.71 -2.82
C TRP A 15 -8.91 -17.21 -1.83
N ARG A 16 -7.63 -17.01 -2.15
CA ARG A 16 -6.51 -17.38 -1.27
C ARG A 16 -6.51 -16.59 0.04
N ILE A 17 -6.80 -15.29 -0.02
CA ILE A 17 -6.94 -14.44 1.17
C ILE A 17 -8.15 -14.89 1.98
N ALA A 18 -9.31 -15.10 1.38
CA ALA A 18 -10.52 -15.54 2.08
C ALA A 18 -10.35 -16.88 2.82
N ARG A 19 -9.53 -17.79 2.28
CA ARG A 19 -9.21 -19.08 2.90
C ARG A 19 -7.99 -19.05 3.82
N SER A 20 -7.28 -17.93 3.92
CA SER A 20 -6.16 -17.82 4.84
C SER A 20 -6.66 -17.91 6.28
N GLY A 21 -5.98 -18.69 7.12
CA GLY A 21 -6.31 -18.80 8.55
C GLY A 21 -5.62 -17.71 9.37
N ALA A 22 -5.66 -17.85 10.70
CA ALA A 22 -4.91 -16.98 11.58
C ALA A 22 -3.39 -17.05 11.25
N PRO A 23 -2.65 -15.92 11.31
CA PRO A 23 -1.22 -15.92 11.07
C PRO A 23 -0.52 -16.85 12.07
N ARG A 24 0.17 -17.88 11.54
CA ARG A 24 1.12 -18.64 12.35
C ARG A 24 2.24 -17.68 12.75
N HIS A 25 2.40 -17.45 14.05
CA HIS A 25 3.43 -16.57 14.60
C HIS A 25 4.82 -17.21 14.41
N GLY A 26 5.33 -17.19 13.17
CA GLY A 26 6.73 -17.42 12.86
C GLY A 26 7.46 -16.09 12.95
N GLY A 27 8.60 -16.08 13.65
CA GLY A 27 9.30 -14.89 14.16
C GLY A 27 9.26 -13.66 13.23
N ALA A 28 8.84 -12.54 13.79
CA ALA A 28 8.89 -11.25 13.11
C ALA A 28 10.33 -10.98 12.68
N ALA A 29 10.56 -10.90 11.36
CA ALA A 29 11.85 -10.45 10.83
C ALA A 29 12.18 -9.08 11.44
N ALA A 30 13.44 -8.89 11.84
CA ALA A 30 13.89 -7.67 12.47
C ALA A 30 13.48 -6.45 11.60
N PRO A 31 12.81 -5.45 12.18
CA PRO A 31 12.37 -4.29 11.41
C PRO A 31 13.60 -3.60 10.81
N GLY A 32 13.69 -3.57 9.49
CA GLY A 32 14.70 -2.78 8.79
C GLY A 32 14.53 -1.31 9.20
N GLY A 33 15.62 -0.67 9.62
CA GLY A 33 15.59 0.74 10.03
C GLY A 33 15.13 1.67 8.90
N LEU A 34 14.78 2.91 9.26
CA LEU A 34 14.31 3.94 8.32
C LEU A 34 15.25 4.12 7.12
N LEU A 35 16.57 4.01 7.34
CA LEU A 35 17.59 4.12 6.30
C LEU A 35 17.46 3.02 5.24
N LEU A 36 17.18 1.78 5.66
CA LEU A 36 16.98 0.66 4.74
C LEU A 36 15.73 0.91 3.88
N GLY A 37 14.64 1.38 4.51
CA GLY A 37 13.43 1.79 3.81
C GLY A 37 13.66 2.90 2.79
N LEU A 38 14.47 3.90 3.13
CA LEU A 38 14.84 5.00 2.22
C LEU A 38 15.65 4.51 1.01
N LEU A 39 16.58 3.58 1.24
CA LEU A 39 17.36 2.97 0.17
C LEU A 39 16.47 2.16 -0.78
N PHE A 40 15.47 1.46 -0.24
CA PHE A 40 14.48 0.74 -1.05
C PHE A 40 13.55 1.66 -1.85
N THR A 41 13.10 2.79 -1.28
CA THR A 41 12.25 3.73 -2.02
C THR A 41 13.02 4.46 -3.10
N CYS A 42 14.31 4.76 -2.89
CA CYS A 42 15.18 5.35 -3.89
C CYS A 42 15.43 4.43 -5.10
N GLN A 43 15.38 3.11 -4.92
CA GLN A 43 15.51 2.15 -6.02
C GLN A 43 14.18 1.90 -6.75
N ASN A 44 13.06 2.48 -6.31
CA ASN A 44 11.75 2.22 -6.89
C ASN A 44 11.48 3.12 -8.12
N PRO A 45 11.44 2.58 -9.35
CA PRO A 45 11.17 3.37 -10.56
C PRO A 45 9.80 4.06 -10.53
N LYS A 46 8.83 3.52 -9.79
CA LYS A 46 7.51 4.15 -9.59
C LYS A 46 7.64 5.45 -8.79
N ALA A 47 8.56 5.50 -7.82
CA ALA A 47 8.79 6.71 -7.03
C ALA A 47 9.35 7.83 -7.92
N TRP A 48 10.35 7.52 -8.76
CA TRP A 48 10.92 8.46 -9.73
C TRP A 48 9.89 8.98 -10.74
N ALA A 49 9.03 8.11 -11.26
CA ALA A 49 7.97 8.53 -12.19
C ALA A 49 7.01 9.54 -11.54
N VAL A 50 6.62 9.31 -10.28
CA VAL A 50 5.73 10.22 -9.54
C VAL A 50 6.43 11.54 -9.24
N THR A 51 7.68 11.52 -8.78
CA THR A 51 8.41 12.75 -8.45
C THR A 51 8.68 13.60 -9.69
N LEU A 52 9.06 12.99 -10.81
CA LEU A 52 9.24 13.69 -12.09
C LEU A 52 7.92 14.27 -12.61
N GLY A 53 6.82 13.51 -12.54
CA GLY A 53 5.50 13.99 -12.94
C GLY A 53 5.01 15.16 -12.09
N ALA A 54 5.23 15.10 -10.77
CA ALA A 54 4.89 16.18 -9.86
C ALA A 54 5.77 17.43 -10.10
N ALA A 55 7.08 17.25 -10.31
CA ALA A 55 7.99 18.35 -10.64
C ALA A 55 7.62 19.03 -11.96
N ALA A 56 7.23 18.27 -12.99
CA ALA A 56 6.75 18.82 -14.26
C ALA A 56 5.44 19.60 -14.09
N SER A 57 4.49 19.05 -13.33
CA SER A 57 3.17 19.66 -13.09
C SER A 57 3.22 20.92 -12.25
N PHE A 58 4.16 21.00 -11.30
CA PHE A 58 4.26 22.07 -10.32
C PHE A 58 5.50 22.97 -10.53
N SER A 59 6.13 22.88 -11.70
CA SER A 59 7.35 23.62 -12.07
C SER A 59 7.25 25.13 -11.87
N GLY A 60 6.03 25.70 -11.92
CA GLY A 60 5.78 27.14 -11.70
C GLY A 60 5.54 27.58 -10.25
N LEU A 61 5.48 26.67 -9.27
CA LEU A 61 5.15 27.04 -7.88
C LEU A 61 6.32 27.62 -7.07
N ALA A 62 7.56 27.48 -7.52
CA ALA A 62 8.72 28.00 -6.80
C ALA A 62 9.74 28.60 -7.76
N GLY A 63 10.33 29.74 -7.38
CA GLY A 63 11.32 30.44 -8.20
C GLY A 63 12.69 29.75 -8.28
N SER A 64 12.92 28.66 -7.53
CA SER A 64 14.15 27.88 -7.59
C SER A 64 13.89 26.36 -7.55
N PRO A 65 14.70 25.55 -8.27
CA PRO A 65 14.58 24.09 -8.26
C PRO A 65 14.73 23.48 -6.86
N ALA A 66 15.61 24.05 -6.03
CA ALA A 66 15.82 23.61 -4.65
C ALA A 66 14.59 23.87 -3.77
N GLY A 67 13.93 25.02 -3.93
CA GLY A 67 12.70 25.36 -3.21
C GLY A 67 11.54 24.43 -3.60
N LEU A 68 11.42 24.13 -4.89
CA LEU A 68 10.42 23.18 -5.40
C LEU A 68 10.63 21.78 -4.83
N ALA A 69 11.87 21.28 -4.86
CA ALA A 69 12.22 19.96 -4.32
C ALA A 69 11.93 19.85 -2.82
N LEU A 70 12.26 20.89 -2.04
CA LEU A 70 11.99 20.92 -0.60
C LEU A 70 10.47 20.93 -0.32
N LEU A 71 9.73 21.78 -1.03
CA LEU A 71 8.27 21.89 -0.85
C LEU A 71 7.58 20.56 -1.15
N LEU A 72 7.78 20.01 -2.34
CA LEU A 72 7.18 18.73 -2.72
C LEU A 72 7.65 17.61 -1.79
N GLY A 73 8.96 17.53 -1.54
CA GLY A 73 9.53 16.50 -0.66
C GLY A 73 8.89 16.50 0.73
N CYS A 74 8.80 17.66 1.38
CA CYS A 74 8.19 17.80 2.69
C CYS A 74 6.69 17.49 2.68
N THR A 75 5.95 17.96 1.68
CA THR A 75 4.51 17.67 1.56
C THR A 75 4.26 16.18 1.38
N PHE A 76 4.92 15.54 0.42
CA PHE A 76 4.77 14.10 0.17
C PHE A 76 5.23 13.27 1.37
N ALA A 77 6.34 13.62 2.02
CA ALA A 77 6.82 12.94 3.21
C ALA A 77 5.84 13.07 4.38
N GLY A 78 5.29 14.27 4.60
CA GLY A 78 4.29 14.51 5.66
C GLY A 78 3.03 13.68 5.47
N PHE A 79 2.45 13.69 4.26
CA PHE A 79 1.29 12.86 3.94
C PHE A 79 1.59 11.37 4.01
N ALA A 80 2.77 10.94 3.52
CA ALA A 80 3.18 9.54 3.61
C ALA A 80 3.32 9.09 5.07
N LEU A 81 3.96 9.89 5.93
CA LEU A 81 4.09 9.58 7.35
C LEU A 81 2.73 9.49 8.06
N LEU A 82 1.81 10.42 7.78
CA LEU A 82 0.45 10.39 8.32
C LEU A 82 -0.30 9.15 7.86
N ALA A 83 -0.26 8.84 6.56
CA ALA A 83 -0.92 7.67 5.99
C ALA A 83 -0.34 6.36 6.55
N LEU A 84 0.99 6.23 6.63
CA LEU A 84 1.64 5.07 7.23
C LEU A 84 1.33 4.95 8.71
N SER A 85 1.32 6.05 9.46
CA SER A 85 1.01 6.03 10.89
C SER A 85 -0.45 5.62 11.12
N ALA A 86 -1.38 6.17 10.34
CA ALA A 86 -2.79 5.78 10.38
C ALA A 86 -2.96 4.30 10.01
N TRP A 87 -2.25 3.82 8.99
CA TRP A 87 -2.26 2.41 8.59
C TRP A 87 -1.69 1.48 9.67
N CYS A 88 -0.55 1.83 10.26
CA CYS A 88 0.05 1.08 11.36
C CYS A 88 -0.85 1.06 12.60
N ALA A 89 -1.48 2.20 12.94
CA ALA A 89 -2.43 2.28 14.03
C ALA A 89 -3.66 1.41 13.76
N ALA A 90 -4.24 1.48 12.55
CA ALA A 90 -5.36 0.66 12.13
C ALA A 90 -5.00 -0.85 12.16
N GLY A 91 -3.83 -1.21 11.63
CA GLY A 91 -3.31 -2.57 11.66
C GLY A 91 -3.07 -3.09 13.07
N GLY A 92 -2.56 -2.25 13.96
CA GLY A 92 -2.40 -2.56 15.39
C GLY A 92 -3.74 -2.76 16.10
N VAL A 93 -4.74 -1.92 15.83
CA VAL A 93 -6.10 -2.08 16.38
C VAL A 93 -6.76 -3.35 15.85
N MET A 94 -6.64 -3.62 14.54
CA MET A 94 -7.18 -4.81 13.90
C MET A 94 -6.52 -6.07 14.47
N GLY A 95 -5.19 -6.11 14.56
CA GLY A 95 -4.45 -7.21 15.17
C GLY A 95 -4.81 -7.46 16.64
N ARG A 96 -5.12 -6.41 17.40
CA ARG A 96 -5.61 -6.56 18.79
C ARG A 96 -7.05 -7.10 18.89
N ARG A 97 -7.90 -6.84 17.89
CA ARG A 97 -9.29 -7.34 17.85
C ARG A 97 -9.40 -8.76 17.27
N LEU A 98 -8.47 -9.16 16.41
CA LEU A 98 -8.43 -10.49 15.78
C LEU A 98 -7.76 -11.54 16.70
N ARG A 99 -8.41 -11.87 17.83
CA ARG A 99 -7.87 -12.83 18.82
C ARG A 99 -8.34 -14.27 18.63
N THR A 100 -9.31 -14.52 17.76
CA THR A 100 -10.00 -15.81 17.61
C THR A 100 -10.06 -16.22 16.14
N GLU A 101 -10.03 -17.51 15.85
CA GLU A 101 -10.11 -18.05 14.48
C GLU A 101 -11.33 -17.55 13.71
N ARG A 102 -12.49 -17.41 14.37
CA ARG A 102 -13.70 -16.82 13.77
C ARG A 102 -13.52 -15.37 13.33
N HIS A 103 -12.82 -14.56 14.11
CA HIS A 103 -12.55 -13.16 13.75
C HIS A 103 -11.62 -13.08 12.52
N TRP A 104 -10.60 -13.95 12.46
CA TRP A 104 -9.73 -14.06 11.30
C TRP A 104 -10.49 -14.53 10.06
N ALA A 105 -11.37 -15.53 10.19
CA ALA A 105 -12.19 -16.01 9.07
C ALA A 105 -13.11 -14.91 8.50
N VAL A 106 -13.76 -14.11 9.36
CA VAL A 106 -14.59 -12.99 8.92
C VAL A 106 -13.76 -11.87 8.28
N ALA A 107 -12.64 -11.48 8.90
CA ALA A 107 -11.78 -10.43 8.34
C ALA A 107 -11.18 -10.84 6.98
N ASN A 108 -10.70 -12.09 6.87
CA ASN A 108 -10.15 -12.63 5.63
C ASN A 108 -11.22 -12.77 4.55
N GLY A 109 -12.44 -13.19 4.92
CA GLY A 109 -13.59 -13.20 4.02
C GLY A 109 -13.94 -11.81 3.49
N LEU A 110 -13.97 -10.79 4.36
CA LEU A 110 -14.22 -9.40 3.97
C LEU A 110 -13.12 -8.87 3.05
N LEU A 111 -11.83 -9.09 3.37
CA LEU A 111 -10.71 -8.68 2.53
C LEU A 111 -10.75 -9.34 1.15
N GLY A 112 -11.06 -10.64 1.10
CA GLY A 112 -11.25 -11.36 -0.16
C GLY A 112 -12.43 -10.81 -0.97
N ALA A 113 -13.56 -10.53 -0.33
CA ALA A 113 -14.73 -9.95 -0.99
C ALA A 113 -14.45 -8.53 -1.53
N LEU A 114 -13.77 -7.68 -0.76
CA LEU A 114 -13.33 -6.36 -1.23
C LEU A 114 -12.37 -6.47 -2.42
N LEU A 115 -11.42 -7.41 -2.39
CA LEU A 115 -10.49 -7.62 -3.50
C LEU A 115 -11.23 -8.11 -4.76
N ALA A 116 -12.19 -9.03 -4.62
CA ALA A 116 -13.03 -9.46 -5.72
C ALA A 116 -13.90 -8.31 -6.26
N ALA A 117 -14.47 -7.49 -5.38
CA ALA A 117 -15.24 -6.31 -5.76
C ALA A 117 -14.39 -5.28 -6.53
N SER A 118 -13.10 -5.14 -6.21
CA SER A 118 -12.19 -4.24 -6.92
C SER A 118 -11.98 -4.60 -8.40
N VAL A 119 -12.31 -5.83 -8.80
CA VAL A 119 -12.24 -6.30 -10.20
C VAL A 119 -13.42 -5.78 -11.02
N VAL A 120 -14.58 -5.53 -10.41
CA VAL A 120 -15.81 -5.08 -11.10
C VAL A 120 -15.56 -3.83 -11.97
N PRO A 121 -14.95 -2.74 -11.46
CA PRO A 121 -14.71 -1.55 -12.27
C PRO A 121 -13.73 -1.76 -13.44
N ILE A 122 -12.88 -2.79 -13.42
CA ILE A 122 -11.97 -3.11 -14.54
C ILE A 122 -12.75 -3.49 -15.81
N TRP A 123 -13.96 -4.03 -15.63
CA TRP A 123 -14.84 -4.43 -16.72
C TRP A 123 -15.89 -3.38 -17.07
N TRP A 124 -16.09 -2.39 -16.21
CA TRP A 124 -16.95 -1.23 -16.48
C TRP A 124 -16.16 -0.02 -17.03
N SER A 125 -14.83 -0.13 -17.19
CA SER A 125 -13.93 0.89 -17.75
C SER A 125 -13.22 0.48 -19.04
#